data_AF-A0A517Q5R5-F1
#
_entry.id   AF-A0A517Q5R5-F1
#
_cell.length_a   1.000
_cell.length_b   1.000
_cell.length_c   1.000
_cell.angle_alpha   90.00
_cell.angle_beta   90.00
_cell.angle_gamma   90.00
#
_symmetry.space_group_name_H-M   'P 1'
#
loop_
_entity.id
_entity.type
_entity.pdbx_description
1 polymer ?
#
loop_
_entity_poly.entity_id
_entity_poly.type
_entity_poly.pdbx_seq_one_letter_code
_entity_poly.pdbx_strand_id
1 'polypeptide(L)'
;MQFSLEIGHDQKNSIEFQRHWFSGRTTIKINGDVTTLKDPFQLSTHVDLEFTKRWEFSIKIPEPVKLVVEQIRPVLFGGLRPHQYNVYVDDSLVLEKCGY
;
A
#
# COMPACT_ATOMS: atom_id res chain seq x y z
N MET A 1 9.05 4.40 -1.82
CA MET A 1 8.08 4.11 -2.90
C MET A 1 6.88 5.02 -2.77
N GLN A 2 6.33 5.52 -3.88
CA GLN A 2 5.06 6.24 -3.89
C GLN A 2 4.28 5.97 -5.18
N PHE A 3 2.96 5.93 -5.08
CA PHE A 3 2.05 5.89 -6.23
C PHE A 3 0.71 6.53 -5.87
N SER A 4 0.00 7.00 -6.88
CA SER A 4 -1.37 7.49 -6.76
C SER A 4 -2.25 6.88 -7.84
N LEU A 5 -3.53 6.74 -7.53
CA LEU A 5 -4.53 6.18 -8.43
C LEU A 5 -5.90 6.78 -8.14
N GLU A 6 -6.69 6.93 -9.20
CA GLU A 6 -8.09 7.37 -9.14
C GLU A 6 -8.98 6.19 -9.51
N ILE A 7 -9.91 5.79 -8.63
CA ILE A 7 -10.77 4.61 -8.85
C ILE A 7 -12.24 4.94 -8.63
N GLY A 8 -13.11 4.41 -9.48
CA GLY A 8 -14.53 4.74 -9.51
C GLY A 8 -14.95 5.08 -10.93
N HIS A 9 -16.19 4.75 -11.26
CA HIS A 9 -16.73 4.91 -12.60
C HIS A 9 -17.17 6.36 -12.84
N ASP A 10 -18.15 6.82 -12.05
CA ASP A 10 -18.74 8.15 -12.18
C ASP A 10 -18.12 9.15 -11.20
N GLN A 11 -17.84 8.70 -9.97
CA GLN A 11 -17.19 9.51 -8.94
C GLN A 11 -15.91 8.84 -8.49
N LYS A 12 -14.79 9.54 -8.67
CA LYS A 12 -13.46 9.00 -8.45
C LYS A 12 -13.03 9.14 -6.98
N ASN A 13 -12.51 8.05 -6.44
CA ASN A 13 -11.77 7.99 -5.19
C ASN A 13 -10.29 8.24 -5.48
N SER A 14 -9.69 9.21 -4.80
CA SER A 14 -8.25 9.47 -4.90
C SER A 14 -7.50 8.68 -3.83
N ILE A 15 -6.53 7.88 -4.26
CA ILE A 15 -5.71 7.06 -3.38
C ILE A 15 -4.25 7.42 -3.60
N GLU A 16 -3.54 7.70 -2.52
CA GLU A 16 -2.11 7.95 -2.51
C GLU A 16 -1.45 6.98 -1.52
N PHE A 17 -0.48 6.20 -1.99
CA PHE A 17 0.31 5.32 -1.15
C PHE A 17 1.74 5.83 -1.08
N GLN A 18 2.32 5.82 0.12
CA GLN A 18 3.70 6.22 0.33
C GLN A 18 4.39 5.29 1.33
N ARG A 19 5.60 4.86 0.98
CA ARG A 19 6.56 4.23 1.86
C ARG A 19 7.86 5.01 1.86
N HIS A 20 8.32 5.40 3.03
CA HIS A 20 9.64 5.98 3.20
C HIS A 20 10.69 4.88 3.31
N TRP A 21 11.64 4.84 2.38
CA TRP A 21 12.62 3.74 2.28
C TRP A 21 13.54 3.64 3.51
N PHE A 22 13.91 4.78 4.09
CA PHE A 22 14.84 4.84 5.22
C PHE A 22 14.19 4.50 6.57
N SER A 23 12.96 4.93 6.80
CA SER A 23 12.28 4.76 8.10
C SER A 23 11.28 3.61 8.12
N GLY A 24 10.97 3.04 6.96
CA GLY A 24 9.93 2.01 6.82
C GLY A 24 8.51 2.52 7.00
N ARG A 25 8.33 3.81 7.34
CA ARG A 25 7.00 4.42 7.52
C ARG A 25 6.17 4.23 6.28
N THR A 26 4.99 3.66 6.44
CA THR A 26 4.07 3.39 5.34
C THR A 26 2.73 4.04 5.65
N THR A 27 2.24 4.86 4.73
CA THR A 27 0.98 5.58 4.85
C THR A 27 0.17 5.39 3.58
N ILE A 28 -1.15 5.36 3.74
CA ILE A 28 -2.10 5.43 2.65
C ILE A 28 -3.05 6.59 2.92
N LYS A 29 -3.39 7.34 1.88
CA LYS A 29 -4.35 8.42 1.94
C LYS A 29 -5.47 8.10 0.98
N ILE A 30 -6.70 8.07 1.47
CA ILE A 30 -7.89 7.76 0.70
C ILE A 30 -8.82 8.97 0.81
N ASN A 31 -9.14 9.62 -0.31
CA ASN A 31 -10.02 10.79 -0.37
C ASN A 31 -9.62 11.94 0.58
N GLY A 32 -8.33 12.07 0.90
CA GLY A 32 -7.83 13.06 1.87
C GLY A 32 -7.46 12.48 3.23
N ASP A 33 -8.09 11.37 3.64
CA ASP A 33 -7.90 10.77 4.95
C ASP A 33 -6.65 9.90 4.99
N VAL A 34 -5.68 10.29 5.83
CA VAL A 34 -4.38 9.62 5.96
C VAL A 34 -4.43 8.56 7.06
N THR A 35 -4.11 7.32 6.70
CA THR A 35 -3.93 6.20 7.61
C THR A 35 -2.47 5.76 7.62
N THR A 36 -1.87 5.64 8.81
CA THR A 36 -0.50 5.08 8.96
C THR A 36 -0.59 3.57 9.11
N LEU A 37 0.00 2.83 8.17
CA LEU A 37 -0.01 1.37 8.09
C LEU A 37 1.19 0.73 8.80
N LYS A 38 2.34 1.42 8.77
CA LYS A 38 3.56 1.04 9.50
C LYS A 38 4.17 2.27 10.12
N ASP A 39 4.39 2.20 11.44
CA ASP A 39 5.00 3.27 12.21
C ASP A 39 6.48 2.94 12.50
N PRO A 40 7.42 3.88 12.28
CA PRO A 40 8.85 3.64 12.50
C PRO A 40 9.22 3.33 13.96
N PHE A 41 8.37 3.67 14.93
CA PHE A 41 8.60 3.38 16.35
C PHE A 41 8.09 1.99 16.75
N GLN A 42 7.40 1.28 15.87
CA GLN A 42 6.97 -0.10 16.10
C GLN A 42 8.05 -1.08 15.65
N LEU A 43 8.40 -2.04 16.52
CA LEU A 43 9.42 -3.05 16.24
C LEU A 43 9.07 -3.90 15.00
N SER A 44 7.78 -4.17 14.79
CA SER A 44 7.26 -4.91 13.63
C SER A 44 7.51 -4.23 12.29
N THR A 45 7.83 -2.94 12.27
CA THR A 45 8.23 -2.23 11.05
C THR A 45 9.61 -2.69 10.58
N HIS A 46 10.51 -2.98 11.53
CA HIS A 46 11.91 -3.35 11.29
C HIS A 46 12.13 -4.85 11.25
N VAL A 47 11.46 -5.58 12.14
CA VAL A 47 11.57 -7.04 12.28
C VAL A 47 10.22 -7.65 11.94
N ASP A 48 10.13 -8.18 10.73
CA ASP A 48 8.89 -8.69 10.16
C ASP A 48 9.18 -10.01 9.45
N LEU A 49 8.61 -11.10 9.95
CA LEU A 49 8.78 -12.44 9.39
C LEU A 49 7.82 -12.71 8.22
N GLU A 50 6.79 -11.87 8.06
CA GLU A 50 5.88 -11.97 6.94
C GLU A 50 6.50 -11.32 5.70
N PHE A 51 6.75 -12.14 4.68
CA PHE A 51 7.23 -11.65 3.39
C PHE A 51 6.16 -10.90 2.61
N THR A 52 4.89 -11.17 2.87
CA THR A 52 3.77 -10.49 2.20
C THR A 52 2.90 -9.80 3.24
N LYS A 53 2.76 -8.48 3.13
CA LYS A 53 1.76 -7.72 3.88
C LYS A 53 0.60 -7.39 2.97
N ARG A 54 -0.61 -7.52 3.49
CA ARG A 54 -1.84 -7.24 2.77
C ARG A 54 -2.68 -6.29 3.61
N TRP A 55 -3.06 -5.16 3.03
CA TRP A 55 -3.94 -4.18 3.64
C TRP A 55 -5.22 -4.08 2.81
N GLU A 56 -6.36 -4.23 3.46
CA GLU A 56 -7.67 -4.18 2.82
C GLU A 56 -8.45 -2.96 3.32
N PHE A 57 -9.07 -2.23 2.41
CA PHE A 57 -9.86 -1.03 2.69
C PHE A 57 -11.20 -1.15 1.97
N SER A 58 -12.27 -0.85 2.71
CA SER A 58 -13.61 -0.73 2.13
C SER A 58 -13.96 0.76 2.04
N ILE A 59 -13.85 1.30 0.84
CA ILE A 59 -14.18 2.70 0.56
C ILE A 59 -15.68 2.73 0.28
N LYS A 60 -16.45 3.55 1.00
CA LYS A 60 -17.92 3.60 0.86
C LYS A 60 -18.42 4.76 0.00
N ILE A 61 -17.65 5.84 -0.08
CA ILE A 61 -18.03 7.13 -0.65
C ILE A 61 -16.81 7.67 -1.41
N PRO A 62 -16.99 8.29 -2.58
CA PRO A 62 -18.26 8.47 -3.29
C PRO A 62 -18.89 7.22 -3.91
N GLU A 63 -18.08 6.21 -4.25
CA GLU A 63 -18.55 4.96 -4.83
C GLU A 63 -17.99 3.78 -4.02
N PRO A 64 -18.80 2.77 -3.67
CA PRO A 64 -18.35 1.65 -2.86
C PRO A 64 -17.37 0.77 -3.63
N VAL A 65 -16.15 0.64 -3.11
CA VAL A 65 -15.06 -0.11 -3.74
C VAL A 65 -14.22 -0.81 -2.69
N LYS A 66 -13.78 -2.03 -2.98
CA LYS A 66 -12.79 -2.77 -2.19
C LYS A 66 -11.40 -2.53 -2.75
N LEU A 67 -10.53 -1.91 -1.95
CA LEU A 67 -9.12 -1.71 -2.27
C LEU A 67 -8.27 -2.71 -1.48
N VAL A 68 -7.36 -3.40 -2.16
CA VAL A 68 -6.34 -4.24 -1.53
C VAL A 68 -4.97 -3.78 -1.98
N VAL A 69 -4.06 -3.54 -1.03
CA VAL A 69 -2.65 -3.27 -1.31
C VAL A 69 -1.81 -4.40 -0.72
N GLU A 70 -1.08 -5.10 -1.59
CA GLU A 70 -0.10 -6.10 -1.20
C GLU A 70 1.31 -5.53 -1.33
N GLN A 71 2.12 -5.72 -0.30
CA GLN A 71 3.55 -5.46 -0.30
C GLN A 71 4.29 -6.78 -0.14
N ILE A 72 5.02 -7.17 -1.17
CA ILE A 72 5.81 -8.41 -1.22
C ILE A 72 7.28 -8.04 -1.06
N ARG A 73 7.89 -8.55 0.00
CA ARG A 73 9.31 -8.39 0.34
C ARG A 73 10.11 -9.57 -0.22
N PRO A 74 11.31 -9.33 -0.78
CA PRO A 74 12.17 -10.41 -1.21
C PRO A 74 12.72 -11.22 -0.04
N VAL A 75 12.79 -12.55 -0.20
CA VAL A 75 13.16 -13.51 0.85
C VAL A 75 14.63 -13.39 1.28
N LEU A 76 15.51 -12.95 0.37
CA LEU A 76 16.95 -12.81 0.59
C LEU A 76 17.36 -11.35 0.43
N PHE A 77 18.17 -10.83 1.38
CA PHE A 77 18.63 -9.43 1.39
C PHE A 77 17.48 -8.41 1.33
N GLY A 78 16.43 -8.62 2.13
CA GLY A 78 15.16 -7.87 2.12
C GLY A 78 15.24 -6.35 2.27
N GLY A 79 16.40 -5.80 2.66
CA GLY A 79 16.64 -4.35 2.72
C GLY A 79 17.41 -3.75 1.53
N LEU A 80 18.04 -4.59 0.69
CA LEU A 80 18.86 -4.18 -0.46
C LEU A 80 18.19 -4.47 -1.80
N ARG A 81 16.96 -4.98 -1.78
CA ARG A 81 16.20 -5.32 -2.97
C ARG A 81 14.86 -4.57 -2.97
N PRO A 82 14.36 -4.20 -4.15
CA PRO A 82 13.08 -3.53 -4.25
C PRO A 82 11.96 -4.47 -3.80
N HIS A 83 10.92 -3.88 -3.21
CA HIS A 83 9.69 -4.59 -2.87
C HIS A 83 8.74 -4.52 -4.07
N GLN A 84 7.90 -5.54 -4.22
CA GLN A 84 6.79 -5.51 -5.17
C GLN A 84 5.52 -5.04 -4.46
N TYR A 85 4.73 -4.22 -5.15
CA TYR A 85 3.48 -3.67 -4.70
C TYR A 85 2.41 -3.98 -5.72
N ASN A 86 1.38 -4.71 -5.30
CA ASN A 86 0.23 -5.04 -6.13
C ASN A 86 -1.00 -4.36 -5.54
N VAL A 87 -1.75 -3.64 -6.36
CA VAL A 87 -2.99 -2.98 -5.95
C VAL A 87 -4.15 -3.60 -6.69
N TYR A 88 -5.15 -4.04 -5.93
CA TYR A 88 -6.36 -4.62 -6.46
C TYR A 88 -7.55 -3.74 -6.11
N VAL A 89 -8.45 -3.61 -7.07
CA VAL A 89 -9.73 -2.90 -6.94
C VAL A 89 -10.80 -3.91 -7.31
N ASP A 90 -11.70 -4.20 -6.37
CA ASP A 90 -12.73 -5.23 -6.51
C ASP A 90 -12.14 -6.55 -7.05
N ASP A 91 -11.05 -6.97 -6.40
CA ASP A 91 -10.27 -8.17 -6.69
C ASP A 91 -9.58 -8.21 -8.07
N SER A 92 -9.66 -7.12 -8.86
CA SER A 92 -8.93 -6.95 -10.12
C SER A 92 -7.61 -6.22 -9.92
N LEU A 93 -6.50 -6.78 -10.41
CA LEU A 93 -5.19 -6.12 -10.35
C LEU A 93 -5.18 -4.87 -11.25
N VAL A 94 -5.05 -3.69 -10.66
CA VAL A 94 -5.05 -2.41 -11.38
C VAL A 94 -3.67 -1.74 -11.44
N LEU A 95 -2.77 -2.10 -10.52
CA LEU A 95 -1.42 -1.54 -10.48
C LEU A 95 -0.42 -2.58 -9.98
N GLU A 96 0.68 -2.71 -10.71
CA GLU A 96 1.88 -3.39 -10.26
C GLU A 96 3.05 -2.39 -10.27
N LYS A 97 3.76 -2.29 -9.15
CA LYS A 97 4.92 -1.40 -8.96
C LYS A 97 6.04 -2.13 -8.24
N CYS A 98 7.28 -1.87 -8.62
CA CYS A 98 8.46 -2.40 -7.94
C CYS A 98 9.38 -1.25 -7.51
N GLY A 99 9.88 -1.28 -6.27
CA GLY A 99 10.90 -0.34 -5.81
C GLY A 99 11.11 -0.33 -4.29
N TYR A 100 12.01 0.54 -3.85
CA TYR A 100 12.44 0.67 -2.46
C TYR A 100 11.49 1.54 -1.64
#